data_AF-A0AAE1YEG3-F1
#
_entry.id   AF-A0AAE1YEG3-F1
#
_cell.length_a   1.000
_cell.length_b   1.000
_cell.length_c   1.000
_cell.angle_alpha   90.00
_cell.angle_beta   90.00
_cell.angle_gamma   90.00
#
_symmetry.space_group_name_H-M   'P 1'
#
loop_
_entity.id
_entity.type
_entity.pdbx_description
1 polymer ?
#
loop_
_entity_poly.entity_id
_entity_poly.type
_entity_poly.pdbx_seq_one_letter_code
_entity_poly.pdbx_strand_id
1 'polypeptide(L)'
;MKDMIRELQNDDCELSNEQQFLAVLRSLPEQTWGHLKLTLTHNEKIKTFGSVASHLKHEVDRSESERAQQAALVAHASQCKRHKGKRRNKPTGARQSQSQRQS
;
A
#
# COMPACT_ATOMS: atom_id res chain seq x y z
N MET A 1 -4.35 -42.62 27.76
CA MET A 1 -4.36 -41.63 26.66
C MET A 1 -5.77 -41.35 26.13
N LYS A 2 -6.61 -42.37 25.90
CA LYS A 2 -8.02 -42.18 25.52
C LYS A 2 -8.85 -41.44 26.58
N ASP A 3 -8.54 -41.64 27.86
CA ASP A 3 -9.27 -40.98 28.95
C ASP A 3 -8.96 -39.48 29.02
N MET A 4 -7.70 -39.08 28.82
CA MET A 4 -7.31 -37.66 28.72
C MET A 4 -7.98 -36.95 27.52
N ILE A 5 -8.10 -37.62 26.37
CA ILE A 5 -8.78 -37.04 25.20
C ILE A 5 -10.28 -36.86 25.49
N ARG A 6 -10.89 -37.82 26.20
CA ARG A 6 -12.29 -37.71 26.64
C ARG A 6 -12.50 -36.62 27.68
N GLU A 7 -11.61 -36.47 28.66
CA GLU A 7 -11.67 -35.39 29.65
C GLU A 7 -11.55 -34.01 28.98
N LEU A 8 -10.60 -33.84 28.05
CA LEU A 8 -10.47 -32.62 27.24
C LEU A 8 -11.65 -32.33 26.31
N GLN A 9 -12.45 -33.35 25.97
CA GLN A 9 -13.67 -33.22 25.16
C GLN A 9 -14.93 -33.03 26.01
N ASN A 10 -14.89 -33.42 27.29
CA ASN A 10 -16.00 -33.34 28.23
C ASN A 10 -15.98 -32.02 29.02
N ASP A 11 -14.79 -31.51 29.31
CA ASP A 11 -14.62 -30.10 29.61
C ASP A 11 -14.83 -29.39 28.28
N ASP A 12 -15.94 -28.67 28.11
CA ASP A 12 -16.13 -27.72 27.02
C ASP A 12 -14.97 -26.71 27.08
N CYS A 13 -13.84 -27.08 26.50
CA CYS A 13 -12.64 -26.28 26.44
C CYS A 13 -12.88 -25.23 25.37
N GLU A 14 -13.80 -24.31 25.66
CA GLU A 14 -14.04 -23.12 24.86
C GLU A 14 -12.77 -22.27 24.94
N LEU A 15 -11.88 -22.52 23.98
CA LEU A 15 -10.74 -21.66 23.74
C LEU A 15 -11.26 -20.23 23.60
N SER A 16 -10.67 -19.29 24.35
CA SER A 16 -11.05 -17.89 24.24
C SER A 16 -10.86 -17.40 22.80
N ASN A 17 -11.62 -16.39 22.38
CA ASN A 17 -11.48 -15.81 21.03
C ASN A 17 -10.04 -15.44 20.69
N GLU A 18 -9.25 -14.99 21.66
CA GLU A 18 -7.83 -14.66 21.49
C GLU A 18 -6.98 -15.92 21.24
N GLN A 19 -7.26 -17.02 21.95
CA GLN A 19 -6.57 -18.30 21.74
C GLN A 19 -6.91 -18.90 20.37
N GLN A 20 -8.19 -18.91 19.99
CA GLN A 20 -8.62 -19.37 18.66
C GLN A 20 -7.98 -18.52 17.55
N PHE A 21 -7.99 -17.20 17.73
CA PHE A 21 -7.37 -16.29 16.78
C PHE A 21 -5.87 -16.56 16.62
N LEU A 22 -5.12 -16.70 17.71
CA LEU A 22 -3.69 -16.99 17.66
C LEU A 22 -3.39 -18.36 17.04
N ALA A 23 -4.25 -19.37 17.28
CA ALA A 23 -4.12 -20.68 16.65
C ALA A 23 -4.29 -20.59 15.12
N VAL A 24 -5.31 -19.88 14.65
CA VAL A 24 -5.54 -19.62 13.21
C VAL A 24 -4.40 -18.80 12.61
N LEU A 25 -3.97 -17.74 13.28
CA LEU A 25 -2.89 -16.88 12.79
C LEU A 25 -1.59 -17.67 12.61
N ARG A 26 -1.27 -18.57 13.55
CA ARG A 26 -0.08 -19.43 13.48
C ARG A 26 -0.12 -20.43 12.33
N SER A 27 -1.30 -20.96 11.99
CA SER A 27 -1.45 -21.94 10.90
C SER A 27 -1.38 -21.33 9.49
N LEU A 28 -1.45 -20.00 9.36
CA LEU A 28 -1.35 -19.34 8.06
C LEU A 28 0.08 -19.39 7.47
N PRO A 29 0.23 -19.58 6.14
CA PRO A 29 1.53 -19.60 5.45
C PRO A 29 2.30 -18.28 5.58
N GLU A 30 3.58 -18.35 5.92
CA GLU A 30 4.44 -17.17 6.12
C GLU A 30 4.70 -16.37 4.84
N GLN A 31 4.76 -17.03 3.67
CA GLN A 31 5.11 -16.37 2.41
C GLN A 31 4.05 -15.36 1.96
N THR A 32 2.79 -15.58 2.31
CA THR A 32 1.67 -14.71 1.91
C THR A 32 1.15 -13.87 3.08
N TRP A 33 1.24 -14.40 4.30
CA TRP A 33 0.65 -13.75 5.48
C TRP A 33 1.67 -13.17 6.45
N GLY A 34 2.99 -13.27 6.20
CA GLY A 34 4.02 -12.85 7.14
C GLY A 34 3.87 -11.43 7.67
N HIS A 35 3.56 -10.46 6.79
CA HIS A 35 3.32 -9.07 7.19
C HIS A 35 2.06 -8.92 8.06
N LEU A 36 0.95 -9.54 7.65
CA LEU A 36 -0.30 -9.53 8.40
C LEU A 36 -0.17 -10.24 9.75
N LYS A 37 0.55 -11.38 9.81
CA LYS A 37 0.87 -12.08 11.06
C LYS A 37 1.57 -11.13 12.01
N LEU A 38 2.65 -10.48 11.57
CA LEU A 38 3.40 -9.52 12.39
C LEU A 38 2.51 -8.38 12.92
N THR A 39 1.79 -7.70 12.03
CA THR A 39 0.89 -6.59 12.39
C THR A 39 -0.19 -7.02 13.38
N LEU A 40 -0.74 -8.22 13.22
CA LEU A 40 -1.80 -8.74 14.09
C LEU A 40 -1.28 -9.26 15.44
N THR A 41 -0.09 -9.87 15.51
CA THR A 41 0.50 -10.30 16.80
C THR A 41 0.96 -9.14 17.68
N HIS A 42 1.39 -8.02 17.09
CA HIS A 42 1.89 -6.87 17.86
C HIS A 42 0.79 -5.90 18.31
N ASN A 43 -0.43 -6.04 17.80
CA ASN A 43 -1.51 -5.11 18.08
C ASN A 43 -2.41 -5.64 19.20
N GLU A 44 -2.10 -5.24 20.45
CA GLU A 44 -2.83 -5.70 21.66
C GLU A 44 -4.34 -5.40 21.64
N LYS A 45 -4.79 -4.54 20.72
CA LYS A 45 -6.21 -4.18 20.54
C LYS A 45 -6.97 -5.18 19.65
N ILE A 46 -6.27 -6.03 18.89
CA ILE A 46 -6.86 -6.95 17.93
C ILE A 46 -6.88 -8.37 18.52
N LYS A 47 -7.85 -8.62 19.40
CA LYS A 47 -7.99 -9.88 20.16
C LYS A 47 -9.10 -10.80 19.64
N THR A 48 -9.90 -10.33 18.68
CA THR A 48 -11.08 -11.05 18.17
C THR A 48 -11.14 -11.03 16.65
N PHE A 49 -11.77 -12.05 16.05
CA PHE A 49 -12.00 -12.09 14.60
C PHE A 49 -12.76 -10.86 14.08
N GLY A 50 -13.69 -10.29 14.87
CA GLY A 50 -14.39 -9.06 14.50
C GLY A 50 -13.46 -7.85 14.41
N SER A 51 -12.55 -7.69 15.37
CA SER A 51 -11.53 -6.63 15.32
C SER A 51 -10.56 -6.80 14.15
N VAL A 52 -10.22 -8.04 13.80
CA VAL A 52 -9.38 -8.38 12.64
C VAL A 52 -10.09 -8.01 11.34
N ALA A 53 -11.36 -8.39 11.20
CA ALA A 53 -12.15 -8.10 10.00
C ALA A 53 -12.28 -6.59 9.75
N SER A 54 -12.56 -5.82 10.81
CA SER A 54 -12.60 -4.35 10.73
C SER A 54 -11.25 -3.75 10.37
N HIS A 55 -10.16 -4.24 10.98
CA HIS A 55 -8.81 -3.77 10.67
C HIS A 55 -8.38 -4.09 9.23
N LEU A 56 -8.64 -5.31 8.76
CA LEU A 56 -8.34 -5.72 7.38
C LEU A 56 -9.06 -4.83 6.37
N LYS A 57 -10.33 -4.48 6.64
CA LYS A 57 -11.09 -3.60 5.76
C LYS A 57 -10.41 -2.24 5.60
N HIS A 58 -9.96 -1.64 6.71
CA HIS A 58 -9.24 -0.36 6.67
C HIS A 58 -7.86 -0.47 5.99
N GLU A 59 -7.15 -1.59 6.15
CA GLU A 59 -5.86 -1.83 5.49
C GLU A 59 -6.01 -1.97 3.96
N VAL A 60 -7.11 -2.57 3.49
CA VAL A 60 -7.42 -2.63 2.06
C VAL A 60 -7.68 -1.23 1.50
N ASP A 61 -8.56 -0.46 2.14
CA ASP A 61 -8.89 0.91 1.72
C ASP A 61 -7.63 1.80 1.69
N ARG A 62 -6.74 1.64 2.68
CA ARG A 62 -5.46 2.34 2.75
C ARG A 62 -4.54 1.94 1.60
N SER A 63 -4.37 0.64 1.36
CA SER A 63 -3.51 0.13 0.28
C SER A 63 -3.97 0.60 -1.10
N GLU A 64 -5.28 0.66 -1.33
CA GLU A 64 -5.84 1.19 -2.58
C GLU A 64 -5.58 2.69 -2.73
N SER A 65 -5.74 3.46 -1.66
CA SER A 65 -5.41 4.90 -1.66
C SER A 65 -3.92 5.15 -1.92
N GLU A 66 -3.03 4.39 -1.27
CA GLU A 66 -1.58 4.49 -1.49
C GLU A 66 -1.20 4.13 -2.93
N ARG A 67 -1.85 3.10 -3.50
CA ARG A 67 -1.65 2.72 -4.91
C ARG A 67 -2.13 3.81 -5.87
N ALA A 68 -3.27 4.45 -5.58
CA ALA A 68 -3.78 5.57 -6.37
C ALA A 68 -2.83 6.79 -6.29
N GLN A 69 -2.31 7.10 -5.10
CA GLN A 69 -1.32 8.16 -4.91
C GLN A 69 -0.03 7.88 -5.66
N GLN A 70 0.50 6.66 -5.60
CA GLN A 70 1.68 6.26 -6.37
C GLN A 70 1.43 6.36 -7.87
N ALA A 71 0.25 5.94 -8.36
CA ALA A 71 -0.11 6.08 -9.77
C ALA A 71 -0.14 7.55 -10.21
N ALA A 72 -0.70 8.43 -9.38
CA ALA A 72 -0.71 9.88 -9.64
C ALA A 72 0.70 10.47 -9.68
N LEU A 73 1.58 10.09 -8.75
CA LEU A 73 2.97 10.51 -8.73
C LEU A 73 3.74 10.08 -9.99
N VAL A 74 3.55 8.83 -10.44
CA VAL A 74 4.15 8.30 -11.67
C VAL A 74 3.61 9.04 -12.91
N ALA A 75 2.31 9.33 -12.95
CA ALA A 75 1.70 10.10 -14.03
C ALA A 75 2.27 11.54 -14.10
N HIS A 76 2.40 12.22 -12.95
CA HIS A 76 3.03 13.54 -12.90
C HIS A 76 4.50 13.51 -13.32
N ALA A 77 5.27 12.52 -12.86
CA ALA A 77 6.68 12.38 -13.23
C ALA A 77 6.86 12.15 -14.74
N SER A 78 5.94 11.42 -15.39
CA SER A 78 5.98 11.17 -16.83
C SER A 78 5.54 12.38 -17.67
N GLN A 79 4.59 13.19 -17.21
CA GLN A 79 4.22 14.45 -17.86
C GLN A 79 5.37 15.48 -17.86
N CYS A 80 6.08 15.61 -16.74
CA CYS A 80 7.23 16.52 -16.64
C CYS A 80 8.37 16.17 -17.60
N LYS A 81 8.53 14.91 -17.99
CA LYS A 81 9.55 14.49 -18.99
C LYS A 81 9.17 14.83 -20.42
N ARG A 82 7.87 15.00 -20.74
CA ARG A 82 7.39 15.25 -22.12
C ARG A 82 7.40 16.73 -22.51
N HIS A 83 7.46 17.66 -21.55
CA HIS A 83 7.55 19.11 -21.81
C HIS A 83 8.96 19.63 -22.14
N LYS A 84 9.98 18.76 -22.19
CA LYS A 84 11.36 19.15 -22.52
C LYS A 84 11.70 19.07 -24.03
N GLY A 85 10.69 19.13 -24.89
CA GLY A 85 10.86 19.09 -26.35
C GLY A 85 10.32 20.34 -27.05
N LYS A 86 11.20 20.99 -27.83
CA LYS A 86 10.96 22.15 -28.74
C LYS A 86 10.82 23.54 -28.10
N ARG A 87 11.96 24.10 -27.67
CA ARG A 87 12.22 25.53 -27.89
C ARG A 87 12.49 25.73 -29.38
N ARG A 88 11.56 26.34 -30.11
CA ARG A 88 11.69 26.66 -31.53
C ARG A 88 12.70 27.81 -31.67
N ASN A 89 13.91 27.53 -32.15
CA ASN A 89 14.85 28.59 -32.56
C ASN A 89 14.17 29.40 -33.67
N LYS A 90 13.89 30.68 -33.38
CA LYS A 90 13.45 31.65 -34.38
C LYS A 90 14.68 32.51 -34.69
N PRO A 91 15.22 32.51 -35.92
CA PRO A 91 16.29 33.42 -36.28
C PRO A 91 15.68 34.81 -36.43
N THR A 92 15.98 35.71 -35.50
CA THR A 92 15.63 37.13 -35.64
C THR A 92 16.62 37.74 -36.62
N GLY A 93 16.13 38.11 -37.80
CA GLY A 93 16.93 38.63 -38.92
C GLY A 93 17.77 39.84 -38.54
N ALA A 94 19.00 39.85 -39.05
CA ALA A 94 19.92 40.97 -38.99
C ALA A 94 19.30 42.21 -39.68
N ARG A 95 19.16 43.30 -38.94
CA ARG A 95 18.85 44.63 -39.49
C ARG A 95 20.06 45.12 -40.31
N GLN A 96 19.93 45.11 -41.62
CA GLN A 96 20.75 45.93 -42.50
C GLN A 96 20.33 47.40 -42.35
N SER A 97 21.20 48.24 -41.81
CA SER A 97 21.06 49.69 -41.87
C SER A 97 21.76 50.20 -43.14
N GLN A 98 20.97 50.52 -44.16
CA GLN A 98 21.41 51.33 -45.29
C GLN A 98 21.71 52.75 -44.79
N SER A 99 22.93 53.23 -45.01
CA SER A 99 23.31 54.64 -44.87
C SER A 99 23.62 55.18 -46.26
N GLN A 100 22.66 55.87 -46.86
CA GLN A 100 22.89 56.83 -47.94
C GLN A 100 22.00 58.03 -47.68
N ARG A 101 22.62 59.17 -47.39
CA ARG A 101 22.01 60.49 -47.57
C ARG A 101 23.06 61.39 -48.22
N GLN A 102 22.78 61.75 -49.46
CA GLN A 102 23.39 62.84 -50.20
C GLN A 102 22.81 64.17 -49.72
N SER A 103 23.65 65.19 -49.61
CA SER A 103 23.44 66.57 -50.11
C SER A 103 24.77 67.29 -50.04
#